data_AF-A0A7S2PGN3-F1
#
_entry.id   AF-A0A7S2PGN3-F1
#
_cell.length_a   1.000
_cell.length_b   1.000
_cell.length_c   1.000
_cell.angle_alpha   90.00
_cell.angle_beta   90.00
_cell.angle_gamma   90.00
#
_symmetry.space_group_name_H-M   'P 1'
#
loop_
_entity.id
_entity.type
_entity.pdbx_description
1 polymer ?
#
loop_
_entity_poly.entity_id
_entity_poly.type
_entity_poly.pdbx_seq_one_letter_code
_entity_poly.pdbx_strand_id
1 'polypeptide(L)'
;AYVYYPNDYNNANLVRLVIMARVLRLIRLLNSMKKFQIIINTLDKVLPEAKRILTMIFFLMYMFSIIGMKAFGGLITRDPDNPISSRLDGTDFQANAYWANNFNDMMSGINVLFNLLVVNNWPEQADGILAVTGSKYSRFFFLGFHIFGVVIIMNIVVASIIDTFVNEWQESDGGASRKEGDSESSSRTKMLTFKNREYFVKGTSARY
;
A
#
# COMPACT_ATOMS: atom_id res chain seq x y z
N ALA A 1 20.72 -22.76 -50.99
CA ALA A 1 20.92 -23.15 -49.59
C ALA A 1 20.31 -22.07 -48.71
N TYR A 2 19.20 -22.37 -48.03
CA TYR A 2 18.59 -21.43 -47.09
C TYR A 2 19.44 -21.43 -45.81
N VAL A 3 20.11 -20.32 -45.54
CA VAL A 3 20.91 -20.12 -44.33
C VAL A 3 19.94 -20.06 -43.15
N TYR A 4 19.86 -21.15 -42.40
CA TYR A 4 19.09 -21.22 -41.17
C TYR A 4 19.85 -20.41 -40.11
N TYR A 5 19.49 -19.14 -39.93
CA TYR A 5 20.00 -18.35 -38.82
C TYR A 5 19.27 -18.82 -37.55
N PRO A 6 19.95 -19.39 -36.56
CA PRO A 6 19.30 -19.77 -35.31
C PRO A 6 18.85 -18.48 -34.61
N ASN A 7 17.53 -18.28 -34.56
CA ASN A 7 16.94 -17.15 -33.86
C ASN A 7 16.78 -17.54 -32.39
N ASP A 8 17.87 -17.49 -31.64
CA ASP A 8 17.92 -17.79 -30.19
C ASP A 8 17.06 -16.82 -29.34
N TYR A 9 16.55 -15.74 -29.96
CA TYR A 9 15.65 -14.77 -29.34
C TYR A 9 14.16 -15.01 -29.67
N ASN A 10 13.81 -16.04 -30.43
CA ASN A 10 12.42 -16.38 -30.73
C ASN A 10 11.75 -17.11 -29.57
N ASN A 11 11.70 -16.44 -28.41
CA ASN A 11 10.98 -16.95 -27.25
C ASN A 11 9.48 -16.75 -27.51
N ALA A 12 8.83 -17.75 -28.12
CA ALA A 12 7.41 -17.70 -28.49
C ALA A 12 6.49 -17.30 -27.33
N ASN A 13 6.94 -17.51 -26.08
CA ASN A 13 6.28 -17.06 -24.86
C ASN A 13 6.28 -15.54 -24.69
N LEU A 14 7.38 -14.84 -25.02
CA LEU A 14 7.45 -13.38 -25.01
C LEU A 14 6.54 -12.79 -26.09
N VAL A 15 6.53 -13.40 -27.28
CA VAL A 15 5.63 -12.98 -28.37
C VAL A 15 4.17 -13.15 -27.94
N ARG A 16 3.82 -14.29 -27.31
CA ARG A 16 2.48 -14.50 -26.73
C ARG A 16 2.14 -13.49 -25.64
N LEU A 17 3.08 -13.14 -24.77
CA LEU A 17 2.88 -12.14 -23.71
C LEU A 17 2.64 -10.74 -24.28
N VAL A 18 3.39 -10.33 -25.31
CA VAL A 18 3.20 -9.06 -26.02
C VAL A 18 1.86 -9.04 -26.77
N ILE A 19 1.42 -10.17 -27.33
CA ILE A 19 0.09 -10.29 -27.95
C ILE A 19 -1.02 -10.23 -26.89
N MET A 20 -0.85 -10.85 -25.72
CA MET A 20 -1.78 -10.73 -24.59
C MET A 20 -1.83 -9.31 -24.02
N ALA A 21 -0.72 -8.57 -24.04
CA ALA A 21 -0.68 -7.16 -23.63
C ALA A 21 -1.62 -6.27 -24.46
N ARG A 22 -2.10 -6.73 -25.62
CA ARG A 22 -3.18 -6.05 -26.37
C ARG A 22 -4.47 -5.94 -25.56
N VAL A 23 -4.71 -6.81 -24.57
CA VAL A 23 -5.82 -6.71 -23.61
C VAL A 23 -5.72 -5.42 -22.78
N LEU A 24 -4.52 -4.86 -22.56
CA LEU A 24 -4.34 -3.56 -21.90
C LEU A 24 -5.05 -2.41 -22.63
N ARG A 25 -5.39 -2.56 -23.93
CA ARG A 25 -6.22 -1.58 -24.65
C ARG A 25 -7.61 -1.43 -24.01
N LEU A 26 -8.10 -2.45 -23.29
CA LEU A 26 -9.35 -2.36 -22.53
C LEU A 26 -9.27 -1.35 -21.39
N ILE A 27 -8.08 -1.12 -20.82
CA ILE A 27 -7.85 -0.06 -19.81
C ILE A 27 -8.14 1.31 -20.44
N ARG A 28 -7.80 1.52 -21.71
CA ARG A 28 -8.16 2.77 -22.42
C ARG A 28 -9.67 2.95 -22.54
N LEU A 29 -10.42 1.85 -22.71
CA LEU A 29 -11.88 1.87 -22.74
C LEU A 29 -12.46 2.27 -21.37
N LEU A 30 -11.92 1.70 -20.28
CA LEU A 30 -12.27 2.09 -18.91
C LEU A 30 -11.95 3.57 -18.66
N ASN A 31 -10.79 4.04 -19.10
CA ASN A 31 -10.41 5.46 -19.01
C ASN A 31 -11.30 6.40 -19.82
N SER A 32 -12.07 5.91 -20.81
CA SER A 32 -13.03 6.72 -21.55
C SER A 32 -14.34 6.94 -20.79
N MET A 33 -14.62 6.12 -19.77
CA MET A 33 -15.84 6.20 -18.99
C MET A 33 -15.68 7.21 -17.84
N LYS A 34 -16.50 8.27 -17.84
CA LYS A 34 -16.48 9.33 -16.80
C LYS A 34 -16.50 8.78 -15.37
N LYS A 35 -17.26 7.70 -15.12
CA LYS A 35 -17.34 7.05 -13.80
C LYS A 35 -16.01 6.44 -13.34
N PHE A 36 -15.28 5.78 -14.24
CA PHE A 36 -13.97 5.19 -13.94
C PHE A 36 -12.89 6.26 -13.80
N GLN A 37 -12.96 7.35 -14.56
CA GLN A 37 -12.05 8.49 -14.41
C GLN A 37 -12.13 9.09 -13.00
N ILE A 38 -13.33 9.19 -12.42
CA ILE A 38 -13.49 9.66 -11.03
C ILE A 38 -12.75 8.74 -10.07
N ILE A 39 -12.88 7.42 -10.22
CA ILE A 39 -12.20 6.43 -9.37
C ILE A 39 -10.68 6.56 -9.50
N ILE A 40 -10.16 6.63 -10.73
CA ILE A 40 -8.72 6.75 -10.99
C ILE A 40 -8.18 8.06 -10.42
N ASN A 41 -8.85 9.19 -10.66
CA ASN A 41 -8.42 10.49 -10.12
C ASN A 41 -8.43 10.51 -8.58
N THR A 42 -9.36 9.80 -7.94
CA THR A 42 -9.37 9.66 -6.48
C THR A 42 -8.23 8.76 -6.01
N LEU A 43 -7.95 7.65 -6.69
CA LEU A 43 -6.81 6.79 -6.39
C LEU A 43 -5.49 7.55 -6.51
N ASP A 44 -5.32 8.35 -7.57
CA ASP A 44 -4.12 9.18 -7.78
C ASP A 44 -3.90 10.22 -6.68
N LYS A 45 -4.98 10.69 -6.02
CA LYS A 45 -4.90 11.58 -4.87
C LYS A 45 -4.52 10.86 -3.58
N VAL A 46 -4.96 9.61 -3.39
CA VAL A 46 -4.68 8.81 -2.19
C VAL A 46 -3.31 8.12 -2.26
N LEU A 47 -2.82 7.84 -3.47
CA LEU A 47 -1.58 7.12 -3.72
C LEU A 47 -0.33 7.74 -3.05
N PRO A 48 -0.12 9.08 -3.06
CA PRO A 48 1.05 9.70 -2.45
C PRO A 48 1.11 9.49 -0.94
N GLU A 49 -0.03 9.58 -0.24
CA GLU A 49 -0.10 9.32 1.20
C GLU A 49 0.12 7.84 1.51
N ALA A 50 -0.52 6.96 0.74
CA ALA A 50 -0.30 5.52 0.84
C ALA A 50 1.18 5.13 0.60
N LYS A 51 1.86 5.81 -0.34
CA LYS A 51 3.27 5.55 -0.66
C LYS A 51 4.20 5.79 0.54
N ARG A 52 3.96 6.83 1.35
CA ARG A 52 4.79 7.14 2.53
C ARG A 52 4.74 5.98 3.52
N ILE A 53 3.54 5.50 3.79
CA ILE A 53 3.28 4.37 4.68
C ILE A 53 3.87 3.07 4.12
N LEU A 54 3.59 2.79 2.84
CA LEU A 54 4.07 1.60 2.16
C LEU A 54 5.60 1.51 2.17
N THR A 55 6.29 2.65 2.01
CA THR A 55 7.76 2.70 2.09
C THR A 55 8.28 2.29 3.46
N MET A 56 7.60 2.68 4.54
CA MET A 56 7.95 2.29 5.90
C MET A 56 7.76 0.79 6.15
N ILE A 57 6.64 0.24 5.67
CA ILE A 57 6.38 -1.21 5.73
C ILE A 57 7.45 -1.97 4.95
N PHE A 58 7.78 -1.55 3.72
CA PHE A 58 8.83 -2.17 2.92
C PHE A 58 10.21 -2.12 3.60
N PHE A 59 10.56 -1.00 4.24
CA PHE A 59 11.82 -0.90 4.98
C PHE A 59 11.89 -1.90 6.14
N LEU A 60 10.81 -2.04 6.91
CA LEU A 60 10.74 -3.04 7.98
C LEU A 60 10.85 -4.47 7.44
N MET A 61 10.09 -4.79 6.39
CA MET A 61 10.14 -6.11 5.75
C MET A 61 11.54 -6.41 5.19
N TYR A 62 12.22 -5.42 4.60
CA TYR A 62 13.58 -5.58 4.12
C TYR A 62 14.55 -5.94 5.25
N MET A 63 14.49 -5.22 6.38
CA MET A 63 15.33 -5.49 7.56
C MET A 63 15.09 -6.90 8.12
N PHE A 64 13.82 -7.27 8.33
CA PHE A 64 13.47 -8.60 8.82
C PHE A 64 13.78 -9.71 7.82
N SER A 65 13.72 -9.43 6.51
CA SER A 65 14.07 -10.41 5.47
C SER A 65 15.56 -10.73 5.52
N ILE A 66 16.44 -9.74 5.71
CA ILE A 66 17.88 -9.99 5.91
C ILE A 66 18.13 -10.86 7.14
N ILE A 67 17.46 -10.57 8.26
CA ILE A 67 17.58 -11.35 9.48
C ILE A 67 17.08 -12.79 9.24
N GLY A 68 15.93 -12.94 8.59
CA GLY A 68 15.33 -14.23 8.25
C GLY A 68 16.21 -15.05 7.30
N MET A 69 16.81 -14.43 6.28
CA MET A 69 17.76 -15.11 5.38
C MET A 69 19.00 -15.60 6.13
N LYS A 70 19.53 -14.80 7.06
CA LYS A 70 20.68 -15.22 7.88
C LYS A 70 20.33 -16.35 8.86
N ALA A 71 19.12 -16.35 9.40
CA ALA A 71 18.69 -17.33 10.40
C ALA A 71 18.14 -18.63 9.78
N PHE A 72 17.46 -18.54 8.64
CA PHE A 72 16.64 -19.61 8.08
C PHE A 72 16.88 -19.89 6.59
N GLY A 73 17.87 -19.23 5.97
CA GLY A 73 18.20 -19.43 4.57
C GLY A 73 18.64 -20.85 4.26
N GLY A 74 18.06 -21.44 3.21
CA GLY A 74 18.34 -22.80 2.75
C GLY A 74 17.68 -23.91 3.55
N LEU A 75 16.95 -23.60 4.64
CA LEU A 75 16.34 -24.62 5.50
C LEU A 75 15.05 -25.20 4.91
N ILE A 76 14.26 -24.38 4.23
CA ILE A 76 13.08 -24.86 3.50
C ILE A 76 13.55 -25.32 2.12
N THR A 77 13.63 -26.64 1.94
CA THR A 77 14.05 -27.27 0.69
C THR A 77 13.16 -28.46 0.37
N ARG A 78 13.02 -28.75 -0.93
CA ARG A 78 12.32 -29.93 -1.47
C ARG A 78 13.27 -31.05 -1.86
N ASP A 79 14.57 -30.87 -1.62
CA ASP A 79 15.59 -31.84 -1.98
C ASP A 79 15.41 -33.13 -1.16
N PRO A 80 15.12 -34.29 -1.78
CA PRO A 80 14.98 -35.57 -1.09
C PRO A 80 16.26 -36.02 -0.39
N ASP A 81 17.42 -35.59 -0.89
CA ASP A 81 18.72 -35.97 -0.34
C ASP A 81 19.12 -35.12 0.88
N ASN A 82 18.39 -34.03 1.14
CA ASN A 82 18.64 -33.18 2.29
C ASN A 82 17.85 -33.67 3.52
N PRO A 83 18.51 -34.06 4.63
CA PRO A 83 17.81 -34.58 5.82
C PRO A 83 16.93 -33.54 6.54
N ILE A 84 17.01 -32.25 6.17
CA ILE A 84 16.14 -31.20 6.70
C ILE A 84 14.76 -31.23 6.02
N SER A 85 14.66 -31.68 4.76
CA SER A 85 13.39 -31.71 4.02
C SER A 85 12.39 -32.68 4.67
N SER A 86 12.87 -33.81 5.18
CA SER A 86 12.03 -34.80 5.89
C SER A 86 11.46 -34.30 7.22
N ARG A 87 11.99 -33.21 7.78
CA ARG A 87 11.42 -32.58 8.98
C ARG A 87 10.10 -31.88 8.72
N LEU A 88 9.80 -31.56 7.46
CA LEU A 88 8.51 -31.02 7.06
C LEU A 88 7.48 -32.11 6.80
N ASP A 89 7.87 -33.39 6.81
CA ASP A 89 6.97 -34.49 6.51
C ASP A 89 5.83 -34.59 7.52
N GLY A 90 4.59 -34.57 7.01
CA GLY A 90 3.38 -34.64 7.84
C GLY A 90 3.01 -33.32 8.54
N THR A 91 3.70 -32.21 8.24
CA THR A 91 3.32 -30.88 8.72
C THR A 91 2.25 -30.24 7.83
N ASP A 92 1.42 -29.37 8.42
CA ASP A 92 0.46 -28.55 7.65
C ASP A 92 1.17 -27.63 6.63
N PHE A 93 2.44 -27.31 6.87
CA PHE A 93 3.27 -26.57 5.92
C PHE A 93 3.44 -27.32 4.59
N GLN A 94 3.75 -28.62 4.66
CA GLN A 94 3.89 -29.49 3.50
C GLN A 94 2.52 -29.78 2.85
N ALA A 95 1.50 -30.09 3.65
CA ALA A 95 0.16 -30.42 3.18
C ALA A 95 -0.47 -29.31 2.34
N ASN A 96 -0.22 -28.04 2.72
CA ASN A 96 -0.72 -26.86 2.01
C ASN A 96 0.26 -26.32 0.95
N ALA A 97 1.35 -27.02 0.67
CA ALA A 97 2.34 -26.68 -0.33
C ALA A 97 2.99 -25.29 -0.20
N TYR A 98 3.25 -24.83 1.05
CA TYR A 98 3.83 -23.51 1.35
C TYR A 98 5.32 -23.33 1.03
N TRP A 99 5.86 -24.09 0.09
CA TRP A 99 7.28 -24.08 -0.25
C TRP A 99 7.84 -22.71 -0.69
N ALA A 100 6.99 -21.83 -1.24
CA ALA A 100 7.38 -20.47 -1.60
C ALA A 100 7.55 -19.54 -0.38
N ASN A 101 7.05 -19.97 0.79
CA ASN A 101 7.18 -19.27 2.06
C ASN A 101 8.49 -19.71 2.74
N ASN A 102 9.60 -19.23 2.22
CA ASN A 102 10.94 -19.51 2.72
C ASN A 102 11.79 -18.24 2.79
N PHE A 103 12.98 -18.33 3.40
CA PHE A 103 13.97 -17.25 3.47
C PHE A 103 15.23 -17.58 2.66
N ASN A 104 15.11 -18.32 1.56
CA ASN A 104 16.26 -18.70 0.74
C ASN A 104 16.78 -17.51 -0.10
N ASP A 105 15.90 -16.56 -0.41
CA ASP A 105 16.22 -15.31 -1.09
C ASP A 105 15.35 -14.15 -0.56
N MET A 106 15.70 -12.94 -0.96
CA MET A 106 15.05 -11.72 -0.48
C MET A 106 13.56 -11.66 -0.84
N MET A 107 13.18 -12.08 -2.04
CA MET A 107 11.80 -11.98 -2.52
C MET A 107 10.91 -13.01 -1.83
N SER A 108 11.41 -14.24 -1.67
CA SER A 108 10.72 -15.24 -0.85
C SER A 108 10.60 -14.81 0.60
N GLY A 109 11.64 -14.20 1.19
CA GLY A 109 11.58 -13.64 2.54
C GLY A 109 10.55 -12.51 2.68
N ILE A 110 10.47 -11.60 1.68
CA ILE A 110 9.42 -10.58 1.61
C ILE A 110 8.02 -11.21 1.50
N ASN A 111 7.86 -12.28 0.72
CA ASN A 111 6.59 -13.00 0.61
C ASN A 111 6.14 -13.59 1.96
N VAL A 112 7.05 -14.22 2.71
CA VAL A 112 6.77 -14.68 4.08
C VAL A 112 6.33 -13.52 4.97
N LEU A 113 7.11 -12.44 5.00
CA LEU A 113 6.83 -11.28 5.85
C LEU A 113 5.54 -10.56 5.47
N PHE A 114 5.16 -10.55 4.18
CA PHE A 114 3.88 -10.05 3.72
C PHE A 114 2.72 -10.89 4.26
N ASN A 115 2.81 -12.23 4.17
CA ASN A 115 1.80 -13.11 4.76
C ASN A 115 1.67 -12.91 6.28
N LEU A 116 2.79 -12.73 6.97
CA LEU A 116 2.82 -12.38 8.39
C LEU A 116 2.17 -11.01 8.69
N LEU A 117 2.41 -10.01 7.86
CA LEU A 117 1.86 -8.66 8.02
C LEU A 117 0.33 -8.66 7.94
N VAL A 118 -0.23 -9.42 7.00
CA VAL A 118 -1.68 -9.58 6.85
C VAL A 118 -2.26 -10.69 7.75
N VAL A 119 -1.44 -11.29 8.61
CA VAL A 119 -1.82 -12.36 9.55
C VAL A 119 -2.43 -13.57 8.83
N ASN A 120 -1.94 -13.88 7.62
CA ASN A 120 -2.42 -14.97 6.79
C ASN A 120 -1.62 -16.26 7.05
N ASN A 121 -2.27 -17.28 7.63
CA ASN A 121 -1.72 -18.62 7.90
C ASN A 121 -0.29 -18.56 8.47
N TRP A 122 -0.11 -17.67 9.45
CA TRP A 122 1.17 -17.44 10.09
C TRP A 122 1.59 -18.58 11.04
N PRO A 123 0.68 -19.31 11.73
CA PRO A 123 1.07 -20.44 12.57
C PRO A 123 1.72 -21.55 11.74
N GLU A 124 1.18 -21.87 10.58
CA GLU A 124 1.69 -22.91 9.67
C GLU A 124 3.10 -22.56 9.18
N GLN A 125 3.36 -21.28 8.90
CA GLN A 125 4.69 -20.79 8.54
C GLN A 125 5.68 -20.84 9.72
N ALA A 126 5.24 -20.46 10.92
CA ALA A 126 6.05 -20.51 12.12
C ALA A 126 6.40 -21.94 12.53
N ASP A 127 5.43 -22.86 12.45
CA ASP A 127 5.63 -24.27 12.76
C ASP A 127 6.45 -24.98 11.67
N GLY A 128 6.31 -24.59 10.39
CA GLY A 128 7.20 -25.06 9.32
C GLY A 128 8.67 -24.68 9.58
N ILE A 129 8.94 -23.42 9.96
CA ILE A 129 10.29 -22.98 10.31
C ILE A 129 10.78 -23.63 11.61
N LEU A 130 9.91 -23.84 12.59
CA LEU A 130 10.25 -24.59 13.81
C LEU A 130 10.63 -26.03 13.50
N ALA A 131 9.91 -26.70 12.60
CA ALA A 131 10.18 -28.08 12.21
C ALA A 131 11.57 -28.23 11.59
N VAL A 132 11.94 -27.36 10.65
CA VAL A 132 13.27 -27.43 10.00
C VAL A 132 14.42 -26.99 10.92
N THR A 133 14.20 -25.98 11.78
CA THR A 133 15.21 -25.51 12.74
C THR A 133 15.39 -26.43 13.94
N GLY A 134 14.35 -27.19 14.32
CA GLY A 134 14.33 -28.03 15.52
C GLY A 134 14.36 -27.25 16.84
N SER A 135 14.16 -25.92 16.78
CA SER A 135 14.36 -25.02 17.91
C SER A 135 13.14 -24.13 18.13
N LYS A 136 12.58 -24.15 19.34
CA LYS A 136 11.45 -23.29 19.73
C LYS A 136 11.81 -21.80 19.71
N TYR A 137 13.11 -21.46 19.75
CA TYR A 137 13.59 -20.08 19.71
C TYR A 137 13.28 -19.38 18.39
N SER A 138 13.04 -20.12 17.30
CA SER A 138 12.62 -19.54 16.01
C SER A 138 11.31 -18.74 16.13
N ARG A 139 10.42 -19.11 17.06
CA ARG A 139 9.16 -18.38 17.32
C ARG A 139 9.37 -16.94 17.77
N PHE A 140 10.50 -16.61 18.40
CA PHE A 140 10.80 -15.23 18.79
C PHE A 140 10.98 -14.31 17.57
N PHE A 141 11.45 -14.83 16.44
CA PHE A 141 11.51 -14.06 15.19
C PHE A 141 10.10 -13.66 14.72
N PHE A 142 9.17 -14.62 14.69
CA PHE A 142 7.78 -14.38 14.29
C PHE A 142 7.05 -13.47 15.26
N LEU A 143 7.23 -13.67 16.57
CA LEU A 143 6.69 -12.81 17.60
C LEU A 143 7.24 -11.38 17.50
N GLY A 144 8.54 -11.23 17.29
CA GLY A 144 9.19 -9.94 17.08
C GLY A 144 8.60 -9.20 15.88
N PHE A 145 8.48 -9.86 14.74
CA PHE A 145 7.85 -9.26 13.57
C PHE A 145 6.37 -8.92 13.81
N HIS A 146 5.63 -9.74 14.54
CA HIS A 146 4.24 -9.44 14.89
C HIS A 146 4.13 -8.17 15.74
N ILE A 147 4.98 -8.01 16.75
CA ILE A 147 5.00 -6.81 17.60
C ILE A 147 5.39 -5.57 16.77
N PHE A 148 6.50 -5.62 16.03
CA PHE A 148 6.98 -4.44 15.30
C PHE A 148 6.14 -4.13 14.05
N GLY A 149 5.83 -5.14 13.23
CA GLY A 149 5.12 -4.97 11.97
C GLY A 149 3.62 -4.83 12.14
N VAL A 150 2.98 -5.74 12.86
CA VAL A 150 1.51 -5.75 12.98
C VAL A 150 1.06 -4.80 14.09
N VAL A 151 1.59 -4.94 15.31
CA VAL A 151 1.09 -4.13 16.44
C VAL A 151 1.56 -2.68 16.37
N ILE A 152 2.84 -2.42 16.10
CA ILE A 152 3.35 -1.05 16.10
C ILE A 152 3.09 -0.38 14.75
N ILE A 153 3.64 -0.92 13.65
CA ILE A 153 3.56 -0.24 12.36
C ILE A 153 2.13 -0.14 11.83
N MET A 154 1.31 -1.21 11.86
CA MET A 154 -0.09 -1.08 11.37
C MET A 154 -0.92 -0.11 12.24
N ASN A 155 -0.65 0.00 13.53
CA ASN A 155 -1.32 1.01 14.35
C ASN A 155 -0.86 2.42 14.02
N ILE A 156 0.42 2.64 13.69
CA ILE A 156 0.91 3.92 13.17
C ILE A 156 0.25 4.24 11.82
N VAL A 157 0.06 3.24 10.95
CA VAL A 157 -0.69 3.40 9.68
C VAL A 157 -2.11 3.86 9.94
N VAL A 158 -2.84 3.17 10.82
CA VAL A 158 -4.22 3.51 11.17
C VAL A 158 -4.29 4.92 11.76
N ALA A 159 -3.39 5.26 12.69
CA ALA A 159 -3.30 6.59 13.28
C ALA A 159 -3.07 7.66 12.20
N SER A 160 -2.12 7.44 11.28
CA SER A 160 -1.84 8.39 10.18
C SER A 160 -3.04 8.59 9.24
N ILE A 161 -3.81 7.52 8.96
CA ILE A 161 -5.03 7.62 8.16
C ILE A 161 -6.10 8.42 8.90
N ILE A 162 -6.27 8.18 10.20
CA ILE A 162 -7.18 8.96 11.04
C ILE A 162 -6.78 10.43 11.06
N ASP A 163 -5.49 10.75 11.27
CA ASP A 163 -5.00 12.13 11.27
C ASP A 163 -5.29 12.82 9.93
N THR A 164 -5.08 12.13 8.82
CA THR A 164 -5.40 12.67 7.47
C THR A 164 -6.90 12.94 7.31
N PHE A 165 -7.75 12.01 7.76
CA PHE A 165 -9.19 12.17 7.69
C PHE A 165 -9.72 13.29 8.60
N VAL A 166 -9.20 13.39 9.82
CA VAL A 166 -9.55 14.46 10.78
C VAL A 166 -9.14 15.82 10.24
N ASN A 167 -7.95 15.94 9.64
CA ASN A 167 -7.49 17.19 9.03
C ASN A 167 -8.40 17.64 7.89
N GLU A 168 -8.80 16.73 6.99
CA GLU A 168 -9.71 17.05 5.88
C GLU A 168 -11.11 17.51 6.36
N TRP A 169 -11.61 16.91 7.45
CA TRP A 169 -12.88 17.32 8.08
C TRP A 169 -12.79 18.71 8.71
N GLN A 170 -11.73 18.99 9.45
CA GLN A 170 -11.52 20.30 10.07
C GLN A 170 -11.37 21.42 9.04
N GLU A 171 -10.70 21.15 7.92
CA GLU A 171 -10.59 22.11 6.81
C GLU A 171 -11.95 22.36 6.12
N SER A 172 -12.78 21.33 5.98
CA SER A 172 -14.12 21.46 5.39
C SER A 172 -15.06 22.28 6.29
N ASP A 173 -15.13 21.98 7.58
CA ASP A 173 -15.98 22.70 8.54
C ASP A 173 -15.45 24.12 8.81
N GLY A 174 -14.14 24.26 9.03
CA GLY A 174 -13.50 25.56 9.23
C GLY A 174 -13.56 26.44 7.98
N GLY A 175 -13.45 25.84 6.80
CA GLY A 175 -13.61 26.51 5.51
C GLY A 175 -15.04 26.96 5.24
N ALA A 176 -16.05 26.20 5.67
CA ALA A 176 -17.46 26.58 5.59
C ALA A 176 -17.76 27.78 6.50
N SER A 177 -17.37 27.72 7.79
CA SER A 177 -17.59 28.82 8.74
C SER A 177 -16.83 30.09 8.37
N ARG A 178 -15.62 29.98 7.79
CA ARG A 178 -14.83 31.14 7.34
C ARG A 178 -15.42 31.81 6.10
N LYS A 179 -15.94 31.03 5.15
CA LYS A 179 -16.65 31.56 3.97
C LYS A 179 -17.95 32.27 4.35
N GLU A 180 -18.69 31.75 5.33
CA GLU A 180 -19.88 32.43 5.86
C GLU A 180 -19.52 33.77 6.52
N GLY A 181 -18.53 33.80 7.41
CA GLY A 181 -18.07 35.03 8.08
C GLY A 181 -17.57 36.11 7.12
N ASP A 182 -16.79 35.74 6.10
CA ASP A 182 -16.31 36.69 5.07
C ASP A 182 -17.46 37.23 4.20
N SER A 183 -18.45 36.40 3.89
CA SER A 183 -19.63 36.80 3.12
C SER A 183 -20.52 37.79 3.90
N GLU A 184 -20.68 37.58 5.20
CA GLU A 184 -21.47 38.43 6.09
C GLU A 184 -20.76 39.77 6.34
N SER A 185 -19.44 39.74 6.57
CA SER A 185 -18.59 40.93 6.69
C SER A 185 -18.62 41.77 5.41
N SER A 186 -18.42 41.15 4.24
CA SER A 186 -18.48 41.86 2.95
C SER A 186 -19.87 42.47 2.68
N SER A 187 -20.95 41.81 3.12
CA SER A 187 -22.32 42.32 2.98
C SER A 187 -22.56 43.53 3.89
N ARG A 188 -22.07 43.48 5.14
CA ARG A 188 -22.10 44.61 6.08
C ARG A 188 -21.33 45.82 5.56
N THR A 189 -20.13 45.61 5.01
CA THR A 189 -19.32 46.70 4.44
C THR A 189 -20.02 47.37 3.26
N LYS A 190 -20.59 46.58 2.33
CA LYS A 190 -21.36 47.12 1.19
C LYS A 190 -22.57 47.94 1.66
N MET A 191 -23.29 47.46 2.68
CA MET A 191 -24.45 48.15 3.25
C MET A 191 -24.08 49.48 3.90
N LEU A 192 -22.97 49.53 4.65
CA LEU A 192 -22.46 50.77 5.27
C LEU A 192 -22.06 51.81 4.21
N THR A 193 -21.35 51.38 3.16
CA THR A 193 -21.02 52.28 2.04
C THR A 193 -22.24 52.81 1.31
N PHE A 194 -23.29 51.99 1.14
CA PHE A 194 -24.53 52.42 0.50
C PHE A 194 -25.27 53.47 1.34
N LYS A 195 -25.41 53.22 2.65
CA LYS A 195 -26.01 54.21 3.58
C LYS A 195 -25.24 55.52 3.58
N ASN A 196 -23.92 55.50 3.70
CA ASN A 196 -23.10 56.72 3.69
C ASN A 196 -23.29 57.53 2.39
N ARG A 197 -23.38 56.84 1.24
CA ARG A 197 -23.66 57.50 -0.04
C ARG A 197 -25.04 58.14 -0.08
N GLU A 198 -26.05 57.49 0.50
CA GLU A 198 -27.42 58.03 0.57
C GLU A 198 -27.52 59.27 1.49
N TYR A 199 -26.86 59.25 2.65
CA TYR A 199 -26.76 60.42 3.53
C TYR A 199 -26.05 61.60 2.87
N PHE A 200 -24.98 61.33 2.11
CA PHE A 200 -24.25 62.37 1.39
C PHE A 200 -25.15 63.06 0.35
N VAL A 201 -25.90 62.28 -0.44
CA VAL A 201 -26.83 62.79 -1.46
C VAL A 201 -27.95 63.63 -0.83
N LYS A 202 -28.57 63.15 0.26
CA LYS A 202 -29.61 63.90 1.00
C LYS A 202 -29.05 65.19 1.62
N GLY A 203 -27.82 65.17 2.13
CA GLY A 203 -27.15 66.34 2.71
C GLY A 203 -26.78 67.42 1.70
N THR A 204 -26.44 67.05 0.46
CA THR A 204 -26.20 68.01 -0.64
C THR A 204 -27.50 68.59 -1.22
N SER A 205 -28.60 67.85 -1.20
CA SER A 205 -29.90 68.34 -1.69
C SER A 205 -30.58 69.35 -0.76
N ALA A 206 -30.16 69.44 0.51
CA ALA A 206 -30.71 70.36 1.50
C ALA A 206 -30.00 71.73 1.56
N ARG A 207 -29.03 71.99 0.66
CA ARG A 207 -28.25 73.25 0.60
C ARG A 207 -28.62 74.19 -0.56
N TYR A 208 -29.73 73.94 -1.25
CA TYR A 208 -30.28 74.84 -2.27
C TYR A 208 -31.72 75.21 -1.95
#